data_AF-B4D3G6-F1
#
_entry.id   AF-B4D3G6-F1
#
_cell.length_a   1.000
_cell.length_b   1.000
_cell.length_c   1.000
_cell.angle_alpha   90.00
_cell.angle_beta   90.00
_cell.angle_gamma   90.00
#
_symmetry.space_group_name_H-M   'P 1'
#
loop_
_entity.id
_entity.type
_entity.pdbx_description
1 polymer ?
#
loop_
_entity_poly.entity_id
_entity_poly.type
_entity_poly.pdbx_seq_one_letter_code
_entity_poly.pdbx_strand_id
1 'polypeptide(L)'
;MDMFVTDGGNNETGWSNKRYDELIAAAARENNAEKRFALFREAEKILVTDEAPICPLYYYVGIQFYDANKLGGIEANLLDEHPLKAMYWKKR
;
A
#
# COMPACT_ATOMS: atom_id res chain seq x y z
N MET A 1 -2.35 4.18 -6.28
CA MET A 1 -3.22 4.79 -5.24
C MET A 1 -4.59 5.00 -5.86
N ASP A 2 -5.25 3.89 -6.11
CA ASP A 2 -6.40 3.74 -7.01
C ASP A 2 -7.21 2.50 -6.63
N MET A 3 -6.93 1.93 -5.44
CA MET A 3 -7.51 0.67 -4.98
C MET A 3 -9.03 0.71 -4.83
N PHE A 4 -9.59 1.87 -4.47
CA PHE A 4 -11.03 2.07 -4.24
C PHE A 4 -11.63 3.14 -5.15
N VAL A 5 -10.92 3.53 -6.21
CA VAL A 5 -11.45 4.48 -7.20
C VAL A 5 -12.59 3.79 -7.98
N THR A 6 -13.64 4.55 -8.28
CA THR A 6 -14.77 4.05 -9.07
C THR A 6 -14.30 3.49 -10.41
N ASP A 7 -14.81 2.31 -10.79
CA ASP A 7 -14.43 1.56 -12.01
C ASP A 7 -12.93 1.18 -12.10
N GLY A 8 -12.18 1.30 -11.01
CA GLY A 8 -10.79 0.85 -10.93
C GLY A 8 -10.70 -0.67 -10.92
N GLY A 9 -9.78 -1.24 -11.70
CA GLY A 9 -9.62 -2.71 -11.79
C GLY A 9 -9.24 -3.42 -10.49
N ASN A 10 -8.77 -2.67 -9.49
CA ASN A 10 -8.44 -3.18 -8.15
C ASN A 10 -9.60 -3.05 -7.15
N ASN A 11 -10.70 -2.37 -7.53
CA ASN A 11 -11.82 -2.12 -6.65
C ASN A 11 -12.80 -3.30 -6.71
N GLU A 12 -12.56 -4.30 -5.86
CA GLU A 12 -13.42 -5.48 -5.75
C GLU A 12 -14.62 -5.30 -4.81
N THR A 13 -14.79 -4.11 -4.23
CA THR A 13 -15.88 -3.83 -3.27
C THR A 13 -17.19 -3.46 -3.96
N GLY A 14 -17.12 -3.02 -5.23
CA GLY A 14 -18.25 -2.42 -5.94
C GLY A 14 -18.68 -1.04 -5.40
N TRP A 15 -17.95 -0.50 -4.41
CA TRP A 15 -18.20 0.82 -3.85
C TRP A 15 -17.73 1.92 -4.79
N SER A 16 -18.46 3.04 -4.78
CA SER A 16 -18.16 4.23 -5.59
C SER A 16 -18.50 5.48 -4.81
N ASN A 17 -17.62 6.48 -4.83
CA ASN A 17 -17.89 7.78 -4.23
C ASN A 17 -17.20 8.90 -5.01
N LYS A 18 -18.01 9.82 -5.55
CA LYS A 18 -17.52 10.92 -6.40
C LYS A 18 -16.54 11.84 -5.67
N ARG A 19 -16.78 12.15 -4.39
CA ARG A 19 -15.88 13.03 -3.61
C ARG A 19 -14.55 12.34 -3.34
N TYR A 20 -14.57 11.05 -3.03
CA TYR A 20 -13.36 10.24 -2.89
C TYR A 20 -12.53 10.28 -4.18
N ASP A 21 -13.15 10.02 -5.34
CA ASP A 21 -12.46 10.05 -6.64
C ASP A 21 -11.83 11.41 -6.93
N GLU A 22 -12.55 12.51 -6.65
CA GLU A 22 -12.03 13.88 -6.79
C GLU A 22 -10.81 14.14 -5.90
N LEU A 23 -10.84 13.67 -4.65
CA LEU A 23 -9.74 13.81 -3.69
C LEU A 23 -8.51 13.03 -4.14
N ILE A 24 -8.67 11.79 -4.60
CA ILE A 24 -7.57 10.97 -5.12
C ILE A 24 -6.97 11.61 -6.38
N ALA A 25 -7.80 12.09 -7.31
CA ALA A 25 -7.33 12.77 -8.52
C ALA A 25 -6.66 14.12 -8.23
N ALA A 26 -7.10 14.84 -7.20
CA ALA A 26 -6.43 16.07 -6.74
C ALA A 26 -5.07 15.75 -6.10
N ALA A 27 -5.01 14.74 -5.23
CA ALA A 27 -3.79 14.32 -4.57
C ALA A 27 -2.73 13.83 -5.56
N ALA A 28 -3.13 13.16 -6.65
CA ALA A 28 -2.23 12.73 -7.72
C ALA A 28 -1.58 13.90 -8.49
N ARG A 29 -2.19 15.08 -8.50
CA ARG A 29 -1.70 16.30 -9.18
C ARG A 29 -0.99 17.28 -8.23
N GLU A 30 -1.02 17.02 -6.92
CA GLU A 30 -0.45 17.91 -5.91
C GLU A 30 1.02 17.59 -5.62
N ASN A 31 1.88 18.57 -5.89
CA ASN A 31 3.33 18.45 -5.72
C ASN A 31 3.76 18.65 -4.26
N ASN A 32 3.07 19.49 -3.50
CA ASN A 32 3.36 19.72 -2.10
C ASN A 32 2.95 18.51 -1.25
N ALA A 33 3.91 17.92 -0.52
CA ALA A 33 3.67 16.72 0.25
C ALA A 33 2.62 16.90 1.36
N GLU A 34 2.65 18.02 2.09
CA GLU A 34 1.72 18.28 3.19
C GLU A 34 0.27 18.40 2.69
N LYS A 35 0.06 19.16 1.60
CA LYS A 35 -1.25 19.29 0.96
C LYS A 35 -1.75 17.98 0.41
N ARG A 36 -0.87 17.21 -0.24
CA ARG A 36 -1.20 15.88 -0.76
C ARG A 36 -1.62 14.93 0.37
N PHE A 37 -0.91 14.94 1.51
CA PHE A 37 -1.29 14.13 2.67
C PHE A 37 -2.60 14.59 3.31
N ALA A 38 -2.89 15.90 3.33
CA ALA A 38 -4.18 16.38 3.81
C ALA A 38 -5.35 15.86 2.96
N LEU A 39 -5.20 15.84 1.63
CA LEU A 39 -6.19 15.26 0.71
C LEU A 39 -6.39 13.76 0.96
N PHE A 40 -5.29 13.01 1.18
CA PHE A 40 -5.41 11.58 1.50
C PHE A 40 -6.11 11.31 2.83
N ARG A 41 -5.88 12.12 3.86
CA ARG A 41 -6.61 11.98 5.14
C ARG A 41 -8.10 12.21 4.98
N GLU A 42 -8.50 13.16 4.14
CA GLU A 42 -9.92 13.40 3.85
C GLU A 42 -10.53 12.21 3.11
N ALA A 43 -9.81 11.65 2.12
CA ALA A 43 -10.26 10.47 1.39
C ALA A 43 -10.37 9.23 2.31
N GLU A 44 -9.40 9.01 3.19
CA GLU A 44 -9.40 7.91 4.16
C GLU A 44 -10.56 8.02 5.16
N LYS A 45 -10.89 9.24 5.61
CA LYS A 45 -12.04 9.47 6.49
C LYS A 45 -13.35 8.99 5.84
N ILE A 46 -13.57 9.32 4.56
CA ILE A 46 -14.75 8.87 3.82
C ILE A 46 -14.78 7.33 3.77
N LEU A 47 -13.66 6.74 3.37
CA LEU A 47 -13.53 5.30 3.14
C LEU A 47 -13.65 4.44 4.40
N VAL A 48 -13.16 4.92 5.55
CA VAL A 48 -13.05 4.09 6.77
C VAL A 48 -14.05 4.52 7.84
N THR A 49 -14.37 5.81 7.93
CA THR A 49 -15.20 6.35 9.03
C THR A 49 -16.63 6.66 8.59
N ASP A 50 -16.78 7.40 7.48
CA ASP A 50 -18.10 7.95 7.12
C ASP A 50 -18.97 6.93 6.36
N GLU A 51 -18.40 6.16 5.44
CA GLU A 51 -19.13 5.16 4.64
C GLU A 51 -18.72 3.71 4.92
N ALA A 52 -17.52 3.51 5.48
CA ALA A 52 -16.98 2.22 5.92
C ALA A 52 -17.20 1.01 4.96
N PRO A 53 -17.00 1.10 3.63
CA PRO A 53 -17.02 -0.05 2.72
C PRO A 53 -15.96 -1.12 3.03
N ILE A 54 -14.92 -0.77 3.78
CA ILE A 54 -13.87 -1.70 4.23
C ILE A 54 -13.73 -1.66 5.75
N CYS A 55 -13.24 -2.75 6.32
CA CYS A 55 -12.88 -2.84 7.74
C CYS A 55 -11.40 -3.28 7.85
N PRO A 56 -10.46 -2.33 7.95
CA PRO A 56 -9.05 -2.65 8.15
C PRO A 56 -8.84 -3.35 9.50
N LEU A 57 -8.15 -4.50 9.50
CA LEU A 57 -7.96 -5.31 10.72
C LEU A 57 -6.58 -5.14 11.34
N TYR A 58 -5.52 -5.15 10.52
CA TYR A 58 -4.14 -5.04 10.98
C TYR A 58 -3.22 -4.58 9.85
N TYR A 59 -2.03 -4.11 10.23
CA TYR A 59 -0.93 -3.86 9.31
C TYR A 59 -0.04 -5.10 9.22
N TYR A 60 0.34 -5.48 8.01
CA TYR A 60 1.20 -6.65 7.79
C TYR A 60 2.62 -6.41 8.31
N VAL A 61 3.24 -7.48 8.79
CA VAL A 61 4.67 -7.54 9.11
C VAL A 61 5.33 -8.60 8.25
N GLY A 62 6.50 -8.28 7.70
CA GLY A 62 7.30 -9.23 6.93
C GLY A 62 8.01 -10.22 7.85
N ILE A 63 7.67 -11.50 7.76
CA ILE A 63 8.32 -12.57 8.53
C ILE A 63 8.93 -13.56 7.54
N GLN A 64 10.25 -13.61 7.51
CA GLN A 64 11.01 -14.48 6.61
C GLN A 64 11.72 -15.56 7.41
N PHE A 65 11.58 -16.82 6.99
CA PHE A 65 12.27 -17.96 7.59
C PHE A 65 13.36 -18.48 6.65
N TYR A 66 14.63 -18.31 7.02
CA TYR A 66 15.76 -18.82 6.26
C TYR A 66 16.99 -19.07 7.16
N ASP A 67 17.91 -19.92 6.68
CA ASP A 67 19.19 -20.15 7.34
C ASP A 67 20.19 -19.05 6.93
N ALA A 68 20.36 -18.05 7.81
CA ALA A 68 21.24 -16.91 7.57
C ALA A 68 22.72 -17.30 7.42
N ASN A 69 23.13 -18.51 7.82
CA ASN A 69 24.50 -18.98 7.60
C ASN A 69 24.71 -19.53 6.19
N LYS A 70 23.63 -19.97 5.52
CA LYS A 70 23.70 -20.58 4.18
C LYS A 70 23.26 -19.63 3.08
N LEU A 71 22.29 -18.76 3.34
CA LEU A 71 21.66 -17.92 2.34
C LEU A 71 21.94 -16.44 2.64
N GLY A 72 22.43 -15.71 1.65
CA GLY A 72 22.58 -14.25 1.66
C GLY A 72 21.63 -13.60 0.65
N GLY A 73 21.48 -12.27 0.75
CA GLY A 73 20.64 -11.48 -0.16
C GLY A 73 19.18 -11.29 0.27
N ILE A 74 18.81 -11.75 1.46
CA ILE A 74 17.54 -11.43 2.13
C ILE A 74 17.83 -10.31 3.13
N GLU A 75 17.28 -9.12 2.91
CA GLU A 75 17.54 -7.93 3.72
C GLU A 75 16.25 -7.18 4.05
N ALA A 76 16.09 -6.77 5.31
CA ALA A 76 14.89 -6.08 5.76
C ALA A 76 14.63 -4.81 4.93
N ASN A 77 13.43 -4.69 4.37
CA ASN A 77 13.01 -3.54 3.59
C ASN A 77 11.50 -3.27 3.79
N LEU A 78 11.07 -2.05 3.45
CA LEU A 78 9.70 -1.58 3.70
C LEU A 78 8.63 -2.35 2.91
N LEU A 79 9.01 -2.97 1.79
CA LEU A 79 8.10 -3.71 0.92
C LEU A 79 8.17 -5.23 1.16
N ASP A 80 9.06 -5.67 2.05
CA ASP A 80 9.45 -7.08 2.24
C ASP A 80 9.76 -7.82 0.92
N GLU A 81 10.33 -7.11 -0.06
CA GLU A 81 10.67 -7.66 -1.37
C GLU A 81 12.12 -8.15 -1.37
N HIS A 82 12.33 -9.42 -1.69
CA HIS A 82 13.66 -10.06 -1.74
C HIS A 82 13.87 -10.72 -3.11
N PRO A 83 14.38 -9.99 -4.11
CA PRO A 83 14.49 -10.50 -5.47
C PRO A 83 15.42 -11.72 -5.55
N LEU A 84 14.96 -12.81 -6.18
CA LEU A 84 15.73 -14.05 -6.33
C LEU A 84 17.13 -13.83 -6.91
N LYS A 85 17.28 -12.88 -7.84
CA LYS A 85 18.57 -12.53 -8.46
C LYS A 85 19.61 -11.98 -7.48
N ALA A 86 19.17 -11.42 -6.36
CA ALA A 86 20.03 -10.86 -5.33
C ALA A 86 20.41 -11.91 -4.27
N MET A 87 19.70 -13.05 -4.25
CA MET A 87 19.96 -14.13 -3.32
C MET A 87 21.11 -15.01 -3.79
N TYR A 88 21.95 -15.44 -2.85
CA TYR A 88 23.10 -16.29 -3.15
C TYR A 88 23.43 -17.23 -2.00
N TRP A 89 23.98 -18.40 -2.34
CA TRP A 89 24.51 -19.32 -1.35
C TRP A 89 25.88 -18.83 -0.85
N LYS A 90 26.01 -18.70 0.47
CA LYS A 90 27.29 -18.36 1.10
C LYS A 90 28.24 -19.54 0.93
N LYS A 91 29.49 -19.26 0.54
CA LYS A 91 30.52 -20.30 0.51
C LYS A 91 30.77 -20.79 1.93
N ARG A 92 30.87 -22.11 2.09
CA ARG A 92 31.20 -22.77 3.35
C ARG A 92 32.57 -22.36 3.86
#